data_AF-A0A1D7QJW1-F1
#
_entry.id   AF-A0A1D7QJW1-F1
#
_cell.length_a   1.000
_cell.length_b   1.000
_cell.length_c   1.000
_cell.angle_alpha   90.00
_cell.angle_beta   90.00
_cell.angle_gamma   90.00
#
_symmetry.space_group_name_H-M   'P 1'
#
loop_
_entity.id
_entity.type
_entity.pdbx_description
1 polymer ?
#
loop_
_entity_poly.entity_id
_entity_poly.type
_entity_poly.pdbx_seq_one_letter_code
_entity_poly.pdbx_strand_id
1 'polypeptide(L)' 'MLSNYLNFQFDVQGKPVKGFCMRIQDDFHETYAVVLDGYHSFCVWLDSSSTWRSSKYTSVEPGVLEQIISRLSLSKPV' A
#
# COMPACT_ATOMS: atom_id res chain seq x y z
N MET A 1 -7.11 -19.72 -1.95
CA MET A 1 -6.31 -18.83 -2.83
C MET A 1 -5.80 -17.69 -1.98
N LEU A 2 -4.55 -17.24 -2.14
CA LEU A 2 -3.94 -16.17 -1.32
C LEU A 2 -4.64 -14.83 -1.61
N SER A 3 -5.82 -14.59 -1.02
CA SER A 3 -6.61 -13.35 -1.14
C SER A 3 -5.95 -12.13 -0.47
N ASN A 4 -4.70 -12.27 -0.04
CA ASN A 4 -3.95 -11.23 0.67
C ASN A 4 -3.14 -10.35 -0.27
N TYR A 5 -3.04 -10.67 -1.57
CA TYR A 5 -2.28 -9.89 -2.53
C TYR A 5 -3.19 -8.96 -3.34
N LEU A 6 -2.78 -7.70 -3.45
CA LEU A 6 -3.39 -6.71 -4.33
C LEU A 6 -2.31 -6.14 -5.24
N ASN A 7 -2.42 -6.40 -6.54
CA ASN A 7 -1.47 -5.89 -7.54
C ASN A 7 -1.72 -4.40 -7.83
N PHE A 8 -0.64 -3.68 -8.06
CA PHE A 8 -0.64 -2.27 -8.42
C PHE A 8 -0.06 -2.07 -9.82
N GLN A 9 -0.81 -1.30 -10.61
CA GLN A 9 -0.32 -0.75 -11.87
C GLN A 9 -1.08 0.55 -12.11
N PHE A 10 -0.35 1.66 -12.09
CA PHE A 10 -0.86 3.01 -12.31
C PHE A 10 0.25 3.96 -12.72
N ASP A 11 -0.13 5.15 -13.20
CA ASP A 11 0.81 6.21 -13.55
C ASP A 11 0.75 7.35 -12.53
N VAL A 12 1.91 7.85 -12.12
CA VAL A 12 2.04 9.07 -11.30
C VAL A 12 2.93 10.05 -12.05
N GLN A 13 2.37 11.21 -12.43
CA GLN A 13 3.10 12.26 -13.16
C GLN A 13 3.79 11.74 -14.45
N GLY A 14 3.15 10.80 -15.15
CA GLY A 14 3.68 10.20 -16.38
C GLY A 14 4.76 9.13 -16.17
N LYS A 15 5.06 8.76 -14.92
CA LYS A 15 5.90 7.60 -14.60
C LYS A 15 5.03 6.37 -14.28
N PRO A 16 5.23 5.24 -14.96
CA PRO A 16 4.53 4.01 -14.63
C PRO A 16 5.06 3.45 -13.32
N VAL A 17 4.16 3.17 -12.39
CA VAL A 17 4.43 2.50 -11.13
C VAL A 17 3.75 1.14 -11.15
N LYS A 18 4.55 0.10 -10.90
CA LYS A 18 4.10 -1.28 -10.85
C LYS A 18 4.59 -1.94 -9.58
N GLY A 19 3.76 -2.82 -9.04
CA GLY A 19 4.12 -3.60 -7.87
C GLY A 19 2.93 -4.34 -7.31
N PHE A 20 2.97 -4.62 -6.02
CA PHE A 20 1.87 -5.24 -5.30
C PHE A 20 1.94 -4.85 -3.83
N CYS A 21 0.85 -5.07 -3.12
CA CYS A 21 0.90 -5.23 -1.67
C CYS A 21 0.39 -6.58 -1.25
N MET A 22 0.82 -6.97 -0.06
CA MET A 22 0.39 -8.17 0.62
C MET A 22 -0.07 -7.80 2.02
N ARG A 23 -1.31 -8.15 2.38
CA ARG A 23 -1.77 -8.06 3.77
C ARG A 23 -0.95 -9.00 4.63
N ILE A 24 -0.32 -8.48 5.67
CA ILE A 24 0.39 -9.26 6.67
C ILE A 24 -0.51 -9.46 7.89
N GLN A 25 -0.41 -10.62 8.53
CA GLN A 25 -1.07 -10.84 9.80
C GLN A 25 -0.32 -10.06 10.88
N ASP A 26 -1.03 -9.11 11.47
CA ASP A 26 -0.61 -8.29 12.58
C ASP A 26 -1.80 -8.22 13.53
N ASP A 27 -1.56 -8.56 14.80
CA ASP A 27 -2.61 -8.69 15.82
C ASP A 27 -3.17 -7.33 16.26
N PHE A 28 -2.51 -6.23 15.90
CA PHE A 28 -2.85 -4.90 16.35
C PHE A 28 -3.45 -4.02 15.24
N HIS A 29 -2.87 -4.09 14.04
CA HIS A 29 -3.24 -3.20 12.94
C HIS A 29 -3.46 -3.95 11.65
N GLU A 30 -4.34 -3.42 10.81
CA GLU A 30 -4.46 -3.92 9.45
C GLU A 30 -3.27 -3.42 8.63
N THR A 31 -2.25 -4.28 8.50
CA THR A 31 -0.97 -3.92 7.89
C THR A 31 -0.78 -4.59 6.53
N TYR A 32 -0.23 -3.83 5.59
CA TYR A 32 0.11 -4.24 4.22
C TYR A 32 1.58 -3.98 3.97
N ALA A 33 2.30 -5.01 3.54
CA ALA A 33 3.64 -4.87 2.96
C ALA A 33 3.50 -4.46 1.50
N VAL A 34 4.18 -3.39 1.09
CA VAL A 34 4.15 -2.84 -0.27
C VAL A 34 5.50 -3.06 -0.93
N VAL A 35 5.47 -3.61 -2.14
CA VAL A 35 6.64 -3.84 -2.99
C VAL A 35 6.37 -3.16 -4.34
N LEU A 36 7.21 -2.21 -4.72
CA LEU A 36 7.12 -1.50 -6.00
C LEU A 36 8.43 -1.67 -6.77
N ASP A 37 8.34 -1.78 -8.08
CA ASP A 37 9.50 -1.91 -8.96
C ASP A 37 10.37 -0.64 -8.88
N GLY A 38 11.64 -0.79 -8.49
CA GLY A 38 12.58 0.33 -8.39
C GLY A 38 12.53 1.11 -7.07
N TYR A 39 11.72 0.69 -6.10
CA TYR A 39 11.65 1.32 -4.77
C TYR A 39 11.97 0.33 -3.66
N HIS A 40 12.38 0.86 -2.51
CA HIS A 40 12.48 0.05 -1.29
C HIS A 40 11.09 -0.37 -0.82
N SER A 41 10.96 -1.63 -0.42
CA SER A 41 9.73 -2.13 0.20
C SER A 41 9.45 -1.41 1.52
N PHE A 42 8.18 -1.16 1.79
CA PHE A 42 7.71 -0.47 2.99
C PHE A 42 6.36 -1.02 3.44
N CYS A 43 5.91 -0.62 4.63
CA CYS A 43 4.59 -1.01 5.14
C CYS A 43 3.64 0.17 5.14
N VAL A 44 2.36 -0.13 4.91
CA VAL A 44 1.22 0.77 5.06
C VAL A 44 0.22 0.07 5.99
N TRP A 45 -0.29 0.77 6.99
CA TRP A 45 -1.24 0.19 7.94
C TRP A 45 -2.34 1.18 8.31
N LEU A 46 -3.46 0.64 8.76
CA LEU A 46 -4.51 1.44 9.37
C LEU A 46 -4.25 1.49 10.89
N ASP A 47 -4.09 2.69 11.44
CA ASP A 47 -3.97 2.85 12.89
C ASP A 47 -5.33 2.68 13.60
N SER A 48 -5.31 2.67 14.94
CA SER A 48 -6.53 2.54 15.77
C SER A 48 -7.56 3.66 15.55
N SER A 49 -7.17 4.80 14.96
CA SER A 49 -8.07 5.89 14.60
C SER A 49 -8.67 5.74 13.20
N SER A 50 -8.49 4.58 12.56
CA SER A 50 -8.84 4.34 11.15
C SER A 50 -8.11 5.28 10.17
N THR A 51 -6.93 5.76 10.55
CA THR A 51 -6.09 6.60 9.70
C THR A 51 -5.00 5.77 9.05
N TRP A 52 -4.83 5.89 7.75
CA TRP A 52 -3.73 5.24 7.03
C TRP A 52 -2.38 5.87 7.39
N ARG A 53 -1.41 5.02 7.72
CA ARG A 53 -0.04 5.37 8.06
C ARG A 53 0.91 4.56 7.17
N SER A 54 2.12 5.08 6.97
CA SER A 54 3.17 4.40 6.23
C SER A 54 4.50 4.45 6.99
N SER A 55 5.44 3.59 6.62
CA SER A 55 6.77 3.58 7.22
C SER A 55 7.44 4.96 7.14
N LYS A 56 8.16 5.34 8.20
CA LYS A 56 8.76 6.69 8.36
C LYS A 56 9.71 7.10 7.22
N TYR A 57 10.34 6.12 6.56
CA TYR A 57 11.31 6.34 5.47
C TYR A 57 10.78 5.82 4.13
N THR A 58 9.48 6.00 3.88
CA THR A 58 8.91 5.65 2.58
C THR A 58 9.44 6.63 1.53
N SER A 59 10.47 6.22 0.78
CA SER A 59 11.07 7.01 -0.30
C SER A 59 10.27 6.93 -1.60
N VAL A 60 8.94 7.12 -1.54
CA VAL A 60 8.06 7.19 -2.71
C VAL A 60 7.50 8.59 -2.85
N GLU A 61 7.17 8.99 -4.07
CA GLU A 61 6.50 10.26 -4.31
C GLU A 61 5.12 10.29 -3.60
N PRO A 62 4.66 11.43 -3.06
CA PRO A 62 3.38 11.53 -2.35
C PRO A 62 2.18 10.97 -3.14
N GLY A 63 2.13 11.23 -4.45
CA GLY A 63 1.06 10.72 -5.32
C GLY A 63 1.07 9.19 -5.46
N VAL A 64 2.20 8.52 -5.28
CA VAL A 64 2.28 7.05 -5.28
C VAL A 64 1.61 6.49 -4.02
N LEU A 65 1.91 7.08 -2.87
CA LEU A 65 1.32 6.67 -1.60
C LEU A 65 -0.20 6.89 -1.57
N GLU A 66 -0.67 8.05 -2.05
CA GLU A 66 -2.11 8.35 -2.16
C GLU A 66 -2.85 7.33 -3.04
N GLN A 67 -2.28 6.97 -4.19
CA GLN A 67 -2.87 5.98 -5.09
C GLN A 67 -2.94 4.58 -4.45
N ILE A 68 -1.91 4.17 -3.70
CA ILE A 68 -1.90 2.90 -2.97
C ILE A 68 -3.00 2.89 -1.91
N ILE A 69 -3.09 3.93 -1.08
CA ILE A 69 -4.09 4.05 -0.02
C ILE A 69 -5.51 4.07 -0.60
N SER A 70 -5.73 4.78 -1.71
CA SER A 70 -7.02 4.82 -2.40
C SER A 70 -7.46 3.42 -2.85
N ARG A 71 -6.55 2.66 -3.49
CA ARG A 71 -6.83 1.29 -3.93
C ARG A 71 -7.09 0.33 -2.77
N LEU A 72 -6.31 0.42 -1.70
CA LEU A 72 -6.53 -0.37 -0.49
C LEU A 72 -7.92 -0.11 0.11
N SER A 73 -8.32 1.17 0.15
CA SER A 73 -9.64 1.57 0.68
C SER A 73 -10.80 1.05 -0.19
N LEU A 74 -10.63 1.01 -1.51
CA LEU A 74 -11.63 0.45 -2.44
C LEU A 74 -11.67 -1.08 -2.46
N SER A 75 -10.56 -1.74 -2.13
CA SER A 75 -10.47 -3.20 -2.11
C SER A 75 -11.15 -3.86 -0.91
N LYS A 76 -11.57 -3.07 0.09
CA LYS A 76 -12.34 -3.56 1.23
C LYS A 76 -13.80 -3.80 0.80
N PRO A 77 -14.31 -5.04 0.83
CA PRO A 77 -15.75 -5.25 0.72
C PRO A 77 -16.43 -4.63 1.96
N VAL A 78 -17.53 -3.91 1.72
CA VAL A 78 -18.46 -3.39 2.74
C VAL A 78 -19.03 -4.55 3.56
#